data_AF-A0A5B7TKT7-F1
#
_entry.id   AF-A0A5B7TKT7-F1
#
_cell.length_a   1.000
_cell.length_b   1.000
_cell.length_c   1.000
_cell.angle_alpha   90.00
_cell.angle_beta   90.00
_cell.angle_gamma   90.00
#
_symmetry.space_group_name_H-M   'P 1'
#
loop_
_entity.id
_entity.type
_entity.pdbx_description
1 polymer ?
#
loop_
_entity_poly.entity_id
_entity_poly.type
_entity_poly.pdbx_seq_one_letter_code
_entity_poly.pdbx_strand_id
1 'polypeptide(L)'
;MKSANLTSKQVATMYFAYSSELLSKIANVLKRKEDEEYYLDLSNKIKDAFVKKFVDNEGKILNDLQGLYALAAYFKIGNEKLNAIFINRLTKKIIENGYRLDTGFLSTPILLDVLFKYGKKDLAYKLLLQEECPSWLYMVNKGATTIWESWNAINPDNTRNIISYNHYALGSVQSFIVKRIIGFNKLPPNDLSGANFIIEPDFEAPFEHFTLSYMSQYGELYIDWKRLNSKIKLKIPVGVRAILRLYNKELILGSGEYEF
;
A
#
# COMPACT_ATOMS: atom_id res chain seq x y z
N MET A 1 -21.08 -0.94 -9.20
CA MET A 1 -22.28 -1.13 -8.34
C MET A 1 -22.40 -2.54 -7.74
N LYS A 2 -22.27 -3.65 -8.49
CA LYS A 2 -22.40 -5.01 -7.91
C LYS A 2 -21.38 -5.32 -6.80
N SER A 3 -20.11 -4.95 -6.97
CA SER A 3 -19.06 -5.16 -5.95
C SER A 3 -19.39 -4.45 -4.63
N ALA A 4 -19.79 -3.17 -4.68
CA ALA A 4 -20.19 -2.41 -3.50
C ALA A 4 -21.35 -3.07 -2.74
N ASN A 5 -22.34 -3.61 -3.45
CA ASN A 5 -23.44 -4.35 -2.82
C ASN A 5 -22.95 -5.62 -2.11
N LEU A 6 -22.00 -6.34 -2.73
CA LEU A 6 -21.42 -7.56 -2.15
C LEU A 6 -20.51 -7.27 -0.95
N THR A 7 -19.80 -6.15 -0.93
CA THR A 7 -18.75 -5.92 0.08
C THR A 7 -19.08 -4.86 1.12
N SER A 8 -20.18 -4.12 0.96
CA SER A 8 -20.51 -2.94 1.78
C SER A 8 -20.44 -3.21 3.28
N LYS A 9 -21.05 -4.30 3.74
CA LYS A 9 -21.08 -4.67 5.17
C LYS A 9 -19.68 -4.99 5.70
N GLN A 10 -18.93 -5.84 4.99
CA GLN A 10 -17.58 -6.24 5.39
C GLN A 10 -16.65 -5.02 5.44
N VAL A 11 -16.66 -4.22 4.37
CA VAL A 11 -15.79 -3.05 4.23
C VAL A 11 -16.13 -2.00 5.28
N ALA A 12 -17.41 -1.67 5.48
CA ALA A 12 -17.83 -0.71 6.50
C ALA A 12 -17.39 -1.14 7.91
N THR A 13 -17.61 -2.41 8.28
CA THR A 13 -17.18 -2.92 9.59
C THR A 13 -15.67 -2.90 9.76
N MET A 14 -14.90 -3.27 8.73
CA MET A 14 -13.44 -3.21 8.76
C MET A 14 -12.90 -1.78 8.92
N TYR A 15 -13.47 -0.82 8.18
CA TYR A 15 -13.10 0.59 8.32
C TYR A 15 -13.56 1.18 9.65
N PHE A 16 -14.66 0.71 10.23
CA PHE A 16 -15.08 1.12 11.56
C PHE A 16 -14.04 0.68 12.61
N ALA A 17 -13.62 -0.58 12.60
CA ALA A 17 -12.56 -1.07 13.48
C ALA A 17 -11.25 -0.28 13.30
N TYR A 18 -10.85 -0.04 12.04
CA TYR A 18 -9.63 0.71 11.74
C TYR A 18 -9.70 2.17 12.18
N SER A 19 -10.84 2.83 11.97
CA SER A 19 -11.04 4.22 12.39
C SER A 19 -11.02 4.35 13.92
N SER A 20 -11.61 3.40 14.65
CA SER A 20 -11.50 3.34 16.12
C SER A 20 -10.05 3.14 16.57
N GLU A 21 -9.29 2.25 15.91
CA GLU A 21 -7.86 2.07 16.23
C GLU A 21 -7.04 3.35 15.97
N LEU A 22 -7.32 4.06 14.87
CA LEU A 22 -6.67 5.33 14.58
C LEU A 22 -7.02 6.39 15.63
N LEU A 23 -8.27 6.44 16.08
CA LEU A 23 -8.70 7.39 17.10
C LEU A 23 -8.04 7.12 18.45
N SER A 24 -7.85 5.85 18.82
CA SER A 24 -7.04 5.47 19.97
C SER A 24 -5.60 5.99 19.86
N LYS A 25 -4.95 5.82 18.70
CA LYS A 25 -3.59 6.35 18.46
C LYS A 25 -3.53 7.88 18.55
N ILE A 26 -4.54 8.57 18.03
CA ILE A 26 -4.66 10.03 18.11
C ILE A 26 -4.84 10.46 19.58
N ALA A 27 -5.70 9.78 20.33
CA ALA A 27 -5.91 10.04 21.76
C ALA A 27 -4.61 9.89 22.56
N ASN A 28 -3.79 8.87 22.28
CA ASN A 28 -2.46 8.71 22.88
C ASN A 28 -1.54 9.91 22.57
N VAL A 29 -1.48 10.38 21.32
CA VAL A 29 -0.70 11.58 20.94
C VAL A 29 -1.18 12.82 21.70
N LEU A 30 -2.48 12.95 21.91
CA LEU A 30 -3.11 14.05 22.67
C LEU A 30 -3.09 13.83 24.19
N LYS A 31 -2.47 12.75 24.68
CA LYS A 31 -2.39 12.38 26.11
C LYS A 31 -3.77 12.20 26.77
N ARG A 32 -4.75 11.67 26.04
CA ARG A 32 -6.11 11.35 26.52
C ARG A 32 -6.24 9.85 26.78
N LYS A 33 -5.85 9.42 27.99
CA LYS A 33 -5.72 7.98 28.32
C LYS A 33 -7.04 7.22 28.27
N GLU A 34 -8.12 7.78 28.80
CA GLU A 34 -9.45 7.14 28.80
C GLU A 34 -9.97 6.90 27.38
N ASP A 35 -9.85 7.90 26.49
CA ASP A 35 -10.22 7.79 25.07
C ASP A 35 -9.36 6.73 24.36
N GLU A 36 -8.04 6.70 24.61
CA GLU A 36 -7.12 5.71 24.04
C GLU A 36 -7.59 4.29 24.34
N GLU A 37 -7.86 3.99 25.62
CA GLU A 37 -8.29 2.67 26.08
C GLU A 37 -9.67 2.31 25.53
N TYR A 38 -10.62 3.23 25.58
CA TYR A 38 -11.98 3.02 25.07
C TYR A 38 -11.99 2.67 23.58
N TYR A 39 -11.30 3.46 22.75
CA TYR A 39 -11.32 3.25 21.30
C TYR A 39 -10.50 2.03 20.86
N LEU A 40 -9.48 1.63 21.63
CA LEU A 40 -8.76 0.38 21.40
C LEU A 40 -9.64 -0.83 21.69
N ASP A 41 -10.33 -0.83 22.84
CA ASP A 41 -11.30 -1.88 23.19
C ASP A 41 -12.44 -1.98 22.17
N LEU A 42 -13.00 -0.84 21.75
CA LEU A 42 -14.02 -0.79 20.71
C LEU A 42 -13.52 -1.40 19.39
N SER A 43 -12.31 -1.04 18.94
CA SER A 43 -11.71 -1.61 17.73
C SER A 43 -11.61 -3.13 17.81
N ASN A 44 -11.13 -3.67 18.94
CA ASN A 44 -10.98 -5.11 19.14
C ASN A 44 -12.33 -5.83 19.14
N LYS A 45 -13.35 -5.29 19.83
CA LYS A 45 -14.71 -5.83 19.82
C LYS A 45 -15.32 -5.88 18.41
N ILE A 46 -15.08 -4.85 17.59
CA ILE A 46 -15.54 -4.83 16.19
C ILE A 46 -14.81 -5.88 15.35
N LYS A 47 -13.49 -6.05 15.53
CA LYS A 47 -12.71 -7.10 14.85
C LYS A 47 -13.23 -8.49 15.19
N ASP A 48 -13.50 -8.76 16.47
CA ASP A 48 -14.08 -10.03 16.92
C ASP A 48 -15.47 -10.26 16.33
N ALA A 49 -16.33 -9.24 16.33
CA ALA A 49 -17.65 -9.30 15.71
C ALA A 49 -17.57 -9.55 14.20
N PHE A 50 -16.60 -8.92 13.52
CA PHE A 50 -16.36 -9.16 12.10
C PHE A 50 -16.00 -10.62 11.84
N VAL A 51 -15.04 -11.17 12.59
CA VAL A 51 -14.61 -12.56 12.42
C VAL A 51 -15.80 -13.50 12.63
N LYS A 52 -16.57 -13.32 13.71
CA LYS A 52 -17.75 -14.14 14.00
C LYS A 52 -18.83 -14.07 12.91
N LYS A 53 -19.01 -12.90 12.28
CA LYS A 53 -20.12 -12.67 11.34
C LYS A 53 -19.78 -13.00 9.90
N PHE A 54 -18.55 -12.73 9.47
CA PHE A 54 -18.17 -12.72 8.06
C PHE A 54 -17.09 -13.73 7.70
N VAL A 55 -16.49 -14.41 8.67
CA VAL A 55 -15.42 -15.38 8.45
C VAL A 55 -15.92 -16.77 8.84
N ASP A 56 -15.80 -17.74 7.94
CA ASP A 56 -16.16 -19.12 8.26
C ASP A 56 -15.03 -19.86 9.01
N ASN A 57 -15.28 -21.11 9.35
CA ASN A 57 -14.35 -21.95 10.12
C ASN A 57 -13.03 -22.24 9.38
N GLU A 58 -12.98 -22.03 8.06
CA GLU A 58 -11.78 -22.19 7.22
C GLU A 58 -11.03 -20.87 7.02
N GLY A 59 -11.50 -19.77 7.63
CA GLY A 59 -10.90 -18.45 7.47
C GLY A 59 -11.27 -17.76 6.15
N LYS A 60 -12.32 -18.19 5.45
CA LYS A 60 -12.81 -17.52 4.25
C LYS A 60 -13.76 -16.39 4.65
N ILE A 61 -13.47 -15.19 4.15
CA ILE A 61 -14.37 -14.04 4.26
C ILE A 61 -15.52 -14.23 3.26
N LEU A 62 -16.75 -13.96 3.71
CA LEU A 62 -17.95 -13.96 2.88
C LEU A 62 -17.72 -13.16 1.57
N ASN A 63 -18.10 -13.76 0.44
CA ASN A 63 -17.90 -13.33 -0.96
C ASN A 63 -16.51 -13.54 -1.56
N ASP A 64 -15.47 -13.86 -0.78
CA ASP A 64 -14.18 -14.41 -1.28
C ASP A 64 -13.47 -13.59 -2.36
N LEU A 65 -13.36 -12.28 -2.15
CA LEU A 65 -12.77 -11.31 -3.09
C LEU A 65 -11.39 -10.83 -2.63
N GLN A 66 -10.49 -10.53 -3.57
CA GLN A 66 -9.12 -10.07 -3.26
C GLN A 66 -9.14 -8.86 -2.31
N GLY A 67 -10.00 -7.88 -2.60
CA GLY A 67 -10.08 -6.65 -1.83
C GLY A 67 -10.44 -6.85 -0.35
N LEU A 68 -11.23 -7.87 -0.02
CA LEU A 68 -11.62 -8.16 1.35
C LEU A 68 -10.44 -8.70 2.15
N TYR A 69 -9.65 -9.61 1.58
CA TYR A 69 -8.47 -10.15 2.23
C TYR A 69 -7.34 -9.12 2.36
N ALA A 70 -7.16 -8.26 1.36
CA ALA A 70 -6.20 -7.15 1.44
C ALA A 70 -6.56 -6.21 2.61
N LEU A 71 -7.82 -5.80 2.74
CA LEU A 71 -8.30 -4.98 3.86
C LEU A 71 -8.14 -5.71 5.20
N ALA A 72 -8.55 -6.97 5.28
CA ALA A 72 -8.50 -7.74 6.51
C ALA A 72 -7.06 -7.89 7.03
N ALA A 73 -6.10 -8.16 6.14
CA ALA A 73 -4.69 -8.25 6.50
C ALA A 73 -4.08 -6.88 6.84
N TYR A 74 -4.43 -5.84 6.09
CA TYR A 74 -3.91 -4.49 6.34
C TYR A 74 -4.37 -3.95 7.71
N PHE A 75 -5.66 -4.11 8.04
CA PHE A 75 -6.24 -3.69 9.32
C PHE A 75 -6.02 -4.70 10.47
N LYS A 76 -5.33 -5.81 10.19
CA LYS A 76 -5.08 -6.90 11.16
C LYS A 76 -6.36 -7.34 11.87
N ILE A 77 -7.38 -7.67 11.08
CA ILE A 77 -8.71 -8.05 11.60
C ILE A 77 -8.64 -9.38 12.36
N GLY A 78 -7.87 -10.35 11.86
CA GLY A 78 -7.64 -11.61 12.53
C GLY A 78 -6.47 -11.55 13.51
N ASN A 79 -6.36 -12.58 14.36
CA ASN A 79 -5.10 -12.87 15.04
C ASN A 79 -4.02 -13.29 14.01
N GLU A 80 -2.79 -13.53 14.47
CA GLU A 80 -1.66 -13.87 13.59
C GLU A 80 -1.95 -15.07 12.67
N LYS A 81 -2.51 -16.16 13.23
CA LYS A 81 -2.86 -17.37 12.47
C LYS A 81 -3.91 -17.08 11.40
N LEU A 82 -4.97 -16.35 11.76
CA LEU A 82 -6.05 -16.01 10.81
C LEU A 82 -5.57 -15.02 9.73
N ASN A 83 -4.71 -14.06 10.06
CA ASN A 83 -4.11 -13.19 9.06
C ASN A 83 -3.23 -13.95 8.07
N ALA A 84 -2.48 -14.97 8.51
CA ALA A 84 -1.73 -15.83 7.60
C ALA A 84 -2.67 -16.57 6.62
N ILE A 85 -3.83 -17.04 7.08
CA ILE A 85 -4.86 -17.63 6.22
C ILE A 85 -5.38 -16.61 5.21
N PHE A 86 -5.69 -15.38 5.64
CA PHE A 86 -6.13 -14.31 4.72
C PHE A 86 -5.11 -14.01 3.63
N ILE A 87 -3.81 -13.96 3.97
CA ILE A 87 -2.74 -13.71 3.00
C ILE A 87 -2.58 -14.87 2.02
N ASN A 88 -2.64 -16.10 2.49
CA ASN A 88 -2.56 -17.28 1.62
C ASN A 88 -3.76 -17.31 0.66
N ARG A 89 -4.95 -16.98 1.15
CA ARG A 89 -6.15 -16.91 0.33
C ARG A 89 -6.12 -15.77 -0.68
N LEU A 90 -5.66 -14.58 -0.27
CA LEU A 90 -5.41 -13.45 -1.18
C LEU A 90 -4.46 -13.86 -2.31
N THR A 91 -3.34 -14.50 -1.97
CA THR A 91 -2.35 -14.98 -2.93
C THR A 91 -2.97 -15.94 -3.93
N LYS A 92 -3.73 -16.93 -3.44
CA LYS A 92 -4.45 -17.89 -4.28
C LYS A 92 -5.44 -17.19 -5.22
N LYS A 93 -6.25 -16.26 -4.70
CA LYS A 93 -7.21 -15.48 -5.50
C LYS A 93 -6.55 -14.65 -6.60
N ILE A 94 -5.37 -14.09 -6.36
CA ILE A 94 -4.61 -13.36 -7.39
C ILE A 94 -4.13 -14.31 -8.49
N ILE A 95 -3.56 -15.46 -8.11
CA ILE A 95 -3.03 -16.45 -9.06
C ILE A 95 -4.18 -17.03 -9.91
N GLU A 96 -5.29 -17.42 -9.29
CA GLU A 96 -6.47 -17.94 -9.98
C GLU A 96 -7.09 -16.91 -10.94
N ASN A 97 -6.97 -15.61 -10.63
CA ASN A 97 -7.40 -14.53 -11.50
C ASN A 97 -6.37 -14.17 -12.60
N GLY A 98 -5.40 -15.07 -12.86
CA GLY A 98 -4.37 -14.86 -13.88
C GLY A 98 -3.46 -13.67 -13.58
N TYR A 99 -3.20 -13.39 -12.30
CA TYR A 99 -2.43 -12.22 -11.84
C TYR A 99 -3.06 -10.88 -12.24
N ARG A 100 -4.39 -10.81 -12.26
CA ARG A 100 -5.14 -9.57 -12.51
C ARG A 100 -5.82 -9.05 -11.24
N LEU A 101 -6.10 -7.76 -11.22
CA LEU A 101 -6.71 -7.09 -10.08
C LEU A 101 -8.18 -7.51 -9.89
N ASP A 102 -8.62 -7.64 -8.65
CA ASP A 102 -10.04 -7.75 -8.28
C ASP A 102 -10.34 -6.80 -7.11
N THR A 103 -9.64 -5.67 -7.10
CA THR A 103 -9.74 -4.65 -6.05
C THR A 103 -10.46 -3.41 -6.55
N GLY A 104 -11.23 -2.79 -5.64
CA GLY A 104 -11.87 -1.50 -5.85
C GLY A 104 -11.10 -0.37 -5.17
N PHE A 105 -11.73 0.81 -5.04
CA PHE A 105 -11.08 2.02 -4.55
C PHE A 105 -10.49 1.91 -3.14
N LEU A 106 -11.11 1.11 -2.28
CA LEU A 106 -10.73 1.02 -0.87
C LEU A 106 -9.60 0.00 -0.61
N SER A 107 -9.42 -0.97 -1.49
CA SER A 107 -8.42 -2.03 -1.34
C SER A 107 -7.22 -1.88 -2.27
N THR A 108 -7.38 -1.23 -3.43
CA THR A 108 -6.27 -0.98 -4.38
C THR A 108 -5.11 -0.21 -3.74
N PRO A 109 -5.32 0.85 -2.92
CA PRO A 109 -4.21 1.63 -2.36
C PRO A 109 -3.28 0.83 -1.44
N ILE A 110 -3.75 -0.29 -0.89
CA ILE A 110 -3.05 -1.08 0.14
C ILE A 110 -2.61 -2.46 -0.34
N LEU A 111 -3.13 -2.94 -1.48
CA LEU A 111 -2.94 -4.32 -1.94
C LEU A 111 -1.47 -4.70 -2.06
N LEU A 112 -0.68 -3.89 -2.79
CA LEU A 112 0.72 -4.18 -3.04
C LEU A 112 1.56 -4.06 -1.77
N ASP A 113 1.25 -3.08 -0.91
CA ASP A 113 1.89 -2.91 0.40
C ASP A 113 1.66 -4.12 1.32
N VAL A 114 0.44 -4.67 1.32
CA VAL A 114 0.11 -5.91 2.04
C VAL A 114 0.96 -7.05 1.51
N LEU A 115 0.99 -7.27 0.20
CA LEU A 115 1.79 -8.34 -0.39
C LEU A 115 3.28 -8.22 -0.02
N PHE A 116 3.84 -7.01 -0.11
CA PHE A 116 5.21 -6.73 0.32
C PHE A 116 5.47 -7.09 1.77
N LYS A 117 4.61 -6.58 2.67
CA LYS A 117 4.74 -6.79 4.12
C LYS A 117 4.72 -8.25 4.52
N TYR A 118 4.00 -9.09 3.77
CA TYR A 118 3.88 -10.52 4.05
C TYR A 118 4.76 -11.38 3.14
N GLY A 119 5.85 -10.82 2.60
CA GLY A 119 6.87 -11.58 1.86
C GLY A 119 6.39 -12.11 0.49
N LYS A 120 5.34 -11.51 -0.09
CA LYS A 120 4.79 -11.84 -1.42
C LYS A 120 5.21 -10.79 -2.46
N LYS A 121 6.44 -10.32 -2.36
CA LYS A 121 7.03 -9.26 -3.20
C LYS A 121 6.92 -9.55 -4.70
N ASP A 122 7.30 -10.76 -5.13
CA ASP A 122 7.20 -11.16 -6.54
C ASP A 122 5.77 -11.06 -7.08
N LEU A 123 4.77 -11.39 -6.25
CA LEU A 123 3.37 -11.29 -6.64
C LEU A 123 2.92 -9.83 -6.78
N ALA A 124 3.42 -8.95 -5.91
CA ALA A 124 3.15 -7.52 -6.01
C ALA A 124 3.70 -6.94 -7.32
N TYR A 125 4.91 -7.35 -7.72
CA TYR A 125 5.48 -6.94 -9.01
C TYR A 125 4.74 -7.51 -10.21
N LYS A 126 4.35 -8.79 -10.17
CA LYS A 126 3.51 -9.39 -11.22
C LYS A 126 2.20 -8.63 -11.40
N LEU A 127 1.57 -8.16 -10.32
CA LEU A 127 0.38 -7.33 -10.39
C LEU A 127 0.68 -5.92 -10.94
N LEU A 128 1.77 -5.29 -10.49
CA LEU A 128 2.17 -3.96 -10.94
C LEU A 128 2.43 -3.93 -12.45
N LEU A 129 3.05 -4.99 -12.98
CA LEU A 129 3.44 -5.13 -14.38
C LEU A 129 2.44 -5.95 -15.22
N GLN A 130 1.26 -6.27 -14.69
CA GLN A 130 0.22 -6.93 -15.46
C GLN A 130 -0.29 -6.00 -16.56
N GLU A 131 -0.48 -6.54 -17.77
CA GLU A 131 -0.94 -5.78 -18.95
C GLU A 131 -2.38 -6.09 -19.37
N GLU A 132 -2.92 -7.23 -18.93
CA GLU A 132 -4.29 -7.62 -19.25
C GLU A 132 -5.32 -6.92 -18.36
N CYS A 133 -6.53 -6.71 -18.87
CA CYS A 133 -7.62 -6.14 -18.08
C CYS A 133 -8.09 -7.15 -17.03
N PRO A 134 -8.28 -6.75 -15.76
CA PRO A 134 -8.00 -5.45 -15.15
C PRO A 134 -6.55 -5.28 -14.63
N SER A 135 -5.88 -4.19 -15.02
CA SER A 135 -4.55 -3.79 -14.53
C SER A 135 -4.25 -2.31 -14.82
N TRP A 136 -3.16 -1.78 -14.25
CA TRP A 136 -2.69 -0.42 -14.54
C TRP A 136 -2.14 -0.29 -15.96
N LEU A 137 -1.27 -1.21 -16.40
CA LEU A 137 -0.68 -1.14 -17.74
C LEU A 137 -1.70 -1.41 -18.84
N TYR A 138 -2.79 -2.14 -18.56
CA TYR A 138 -3.92 -2.21 -19.48
C TYR A 138 -4.45 -0.82 -19.88
N MET A 139 -4.59 0.10 -18.91
CA MET A 139 -5.04 1.47 -19.20
C MET A 139 -4.03 2.18 -20.12
N VAL A 140 -2.74 2.09 -19.79
CA VAL A 140 -1.66 2.68 -20.58
C VAL A 140 -1.66 2.12 -22.01
N ASN A 141 -1.74 0.80 -22.16
CA ASN A 141 -1.77 0.09 -23.45
C ASN A 141 -3.01 0.45 -24.30
N LYS A 142 -4.12 0.85 -23.67
CA LYS A 142 -5.31 1.39 -24.34
C LYS A 142 -5.26 2.91 -24.59
N GLY A 143 -4.12 3.55 -24.34
CA GLY A 143 -3.88 4.97 -24.63
C GLY A 143 -4.31 5.93 -23.53
N ALA A 144 -4.46 5.46 -22.29
CA ALA A 144 -4.78 6.34 -21.17
C ALA A 144 -3.62 7.32 -20.87
N THR A 145 -3.93 8.61 -20.82
CA THR A 145 -3.02 9.66 -20.33
C THR A 145 -3.35 10.13 -18.91
N THR A 146 -4.40 9.56 -18.32
CA THR A 146 -4.90 9.77 -16.96
C THR A 146 -5.41 8.44 -16.41
N ILE A 147 -5.57 8.32 -15.08
CA ILE A 147 -6.15 7.12 -14.48
C ILE A 147 -7.67 7.14 -14.68
N TRP A 148 -8.27 6.00 -15.01
CA TRP A 148 -9.71 5.88 -15.21
C TRP A 148 -10.47 5.53 -13.92
N GLU A 149 -11.78 5.79 -13.91
CA GLU A 149 -12.65 5.44 -12.78
C GLU A 149 -12.84 3.91 -12.61
N SER A 150 -12.80 3.17 -13.71
CA SER A 150 -12.84 1.70 -13.70
C SER A 150 -11.69 1.13 -14.52
N TRP A 151 -11.22 -0.04 -14.12
CA TRP A 151 -10.19 -0.81 -14.83
C TRP A 151 -10.51 -1.02 -16.32
N ASN A 152 -11.79 -1.22 -16.63
CA ASN A 152 -12.30 -1.48 -17.98
C ASN A 152 -13.07 -0.29 -18.56
N ALA A 153 -12.65 0.97 -18.34
CA ALA A 153 -13.31 2.12 -18.99
C ALA A 153 -13.45 1.92 -20.50
N ILE A 154 -12.40 1.38 -21.12
CA ILE A 154 -12.44 0.72 -22.42
C ILE A 154 -12.38 -0.79 -22.18
N ASN A 155 -13.35 -1.54 -22.69
CA ASN A 155 -13.38 -3.00 -22.60
C ASN A 155 -12.34 -3.63 -23.56
N PRO A 156 -12.00 -4.92 -23.39
CA PRO A 156 -11.04 -5.59 -24.27
C PRO A 156 -11.40 -5.51 -25.76
N ASP A 157 -12.70 -5.57 -26.09
CA ASP A 157 -13.28 -5.43 -27.43
C ASP A 157 -13.32 -3.97 -27.96
N ASN A 158 -12.70 -3.03 -27.25
CA ASN A 158 -12.67 -1.59 -27.52
C ASN A 158 -13.99 -0.84 -27.33
N THR A 159 -15.05 -1.49 -26.84
CA THR A 159 -16.27 -0.77 -26.46
C THR A 159 -15.99 0.13 -25.25
N ARG A 160 -16.59 1.33 -25.26
CA ARG A 160 -16.38 2.35 -24.23
C ARG A 160 -17.53 2.35 -23.24
N ASN A 161 -17.22 2.30 -21.96
CA ASN A 161 -18.20 2.49 -20.89
C ASN A 161 -18.41 3.98 -20.61
N ILE A 162 -19.63 4.33 -20.18
CA ILE A 162 -20.02 5.69 -19.78
C ILE A 162 -19.59 5.91 -18.33
N ILE A 163 -18.32 6.25 -18.13
CA ILE A 163 -17.68 6.54 -16.83
C ILE A 163 -16.63 7.63 -16.98
N SER A 164 -16.03 8.12 -15.88
CA SER A 164 -14.91 9.06 -15.96
C SER A 164 -13.60 8.39 -16.41
N TYR A 165 -12.88 9.08 -17.30
CA TYR A 165 -11.53 8.71 -17.75
C TYR A 165 -10.43 9.49 -17.01
N ASN A 166 -10.78 10.25 -15.97
CA ASN A 166 -9.84 11.01 -15.17
C ASN A 166 -10.25 10.97 -13.70
N HIS A 167 -9.82 9.91 -13.01
CA HIS A 167 -10.17 9.62 -11.62
C HIS A 167 -8.95 9.04 -10.88
N TYR A 168 -8.35 9.81 -9.97
CA TYR A 168 -7.05 9.49 -9.38
C TYR A 168 -7.01 8.25 -8.46
N ALA A 169 -8.17 7.72 -8.03
CA ALA A 169 -8.25 6.69 -6.99
C ALA A 169 -7.37 5.46 -7.28
N LEU A 170 -7.37 4.95 -8.52
CA LEU A 170 -6.55 3.80 -8.92
C LEU A 170 -5.07 4.18 -9.14
N GLY A 171 -4.77 5.48 -9.22
CA GLY A 171 -3.41 6.04 -9.27
C GLY A 171 -2.69 6.04 -7.92
N SER A 172 -3.38 5.65 -6.85
CA SER A 172 -2.78 5.43 -5.51
C SER A 172 -1.57 4.48 -5.52
N VAL A 173 -1.42 3.65 -6.56
CA VAL A 173 -0.24 2.80 -6.80
C VAL A 173 1.08 3.58 -6.82
N GLN A 174 1.07 4.88 -7.17
CA GLN A 174 2.26 5.72 -7.12
C GLN A 174 2.89 5.75 -5.72
N SER A 175 2.07 5.74 -4.66
CA SER A 175 2.58 5.67 -3.28
C SER A 175 3.40 4.40 -3.04
N PHE A 176 2.98 3.26 -3.60
CA PHE A 176 3.72 2.00 -3.48
C PHE A 176 5.08 2.10 -4.20
N ILE A 177 5.12 2.68 -5.40
CA ILE A 177 6.38 2.86 -6.15
C ILE A 177 7.36 3.70 -5.33
N VAL A 178 6.92 4.84 -4.80
CA VAL A 178 7.78 5.73 -3.98
C VAL A 178 8.23 5.04 -2.69
N LYS A 179 7.31 4.45 -1.94
CA LYS A 179 7.60 3.94 -0.60
C LYS A 179 8.33 2.61 -0.59
N ARG A 180 8.07 1.73 -1.57
CA ARG A 180 8.58 0.35 -1.58
C ARG A 180 9.67 0.15 -2.61
N ILE A 181 9.54 0.71 -3.81
CA ILE A 181 10.54 0.49 -4.86
C ILE A 181 11.67 1.50 -4.74
N ILE A 182 11.35 2.79 -4.68
CA ILE A 182 12.34 3.83 -4.40
C ILE A 182 12.81 3.74 -2.94
N GLY A 183 11.95 3.24 -2.05
CA GLY A 183 12.31 3.05 -0.65
C GLY A 183 12.21 4.31 0.20
N PHE A 184 11.59 5.38 -0.32
CA PHE A 184 11.58 6.69 0.32
C PHE A 184 10.35 6.86 1.21
N ASN A 185 10.57 6.98 2.51
CA ASN A 185 9.49 7.16 3.51
C ASN A 185 9.84 8.26 4.51
N LYS A 186 8.82 9.00 4.93
CA LYS A 186 8.95 9.94 6.06
C LYS A 186 8.84 9.17 7.37
N LEU A 187 9.76 9.41 8.29
CA LEU A 187 9.68 8.86 9.64
C LEU A 187 8.74 9.72 10.51
N PRO A 188 8.10 9.13 11.54
CA PRO A 188 7.35 9.90 12.53
C PRO A 188 8.23 10.97 13.18
N PRO A 189 7.64 12.06 13.68
CA PRO A 189 8.36 13.00 14.54
C PRO A 189 9.02 12.24 15.70
N ASN A 190 10.26 12.57 15.99
CA ASN A 190 11.04 12.06 17.12
C ASN A 190 11.77 13.24 17.79
N ASP A 191 12.56 12.97 18.82
CA ASP A 191 13.30 14.02 19.55
C ASP A 191 14.42 14.68 18.73
N LEU A 192 14.62 14.27 17.47
CA LEU A 192 15.59 14.88 16.57
C LEU A 192 14.97 16.10 15.87
N SER A 193 15.71 17.21 15.89
CA SER A 193 15.38 18.39 15.08
C SER A 193 15.46 18.10 13.57
N GLY A 194 14.55 18.69 12.79
CA GLY A 194 14.49 18.58 11.34
C GLY A 194 13.53 17.51 10.82
N ALA A 195 13.42 17.38 9.49
CA ALA A 195 12.67 16.26 8.89
C ALA A 195 13.54 15.00 8.88
N ASN A 196 12.94 13.89 9.28
CA ASN A 196 13.57 12.58 9.27
C ASN A 196 12.95 11.72 8.18
N PHE A 197 13.77 11.22 7.28
CA PHE A 197 13.37 10.25 6.26
C PHE A 197 14.15 8.96 6.41
N ILE A 198 13.58 7.89 5.88
CA ILE A 198 14.28 6.64 5.64
C ILE A 198 14.29 6.37 4.14
N ILE A 199 15.44 5.92 3.66
CA ILE A 199 15.71 5.54 2.27
C ILE A 199 16.18 4.08 2.31
N GLU A 200 15.35 3.19 1.79
CA GLU A 200 15.59 1.74 1.76
C GLU A 200 15.27 1.22 0.35
N PRO A 201 16.18 1.40 -0.62
CA PRO A 201 15.93 1.08 -2.01
C PRO A 201 15.70 -0.42 -2.21
N ASP A 202 14.77 -0.75 -3.09
CA ASP A 202 14.55 -2.13 -3.48
C ASP A 202 15.30 -2.48 -4.76
N PHE A 203 16.56 -2.89 -4.61
CA PHE A 203 17.38 -3.31 -5.75
C PHE A 203 16.92 -4.61 -6.41
N GLU A 204 16.05 -5.41 -5.77
CA GLU A 204 15.50 -6.62 -6.39
C GLU A 204 14.24 -6.31 -7.22
N ALA A 205 13.81 -5.04 -7.26
CA ALA A 205 12.71 -4.62 -8.11
C ALA A 205 13.00 -4.92 -9.59
N PRO A 206 11.96 -5.16 -10.40
CA PRO A 206 12.10 -5.51 -11.82
C PRO A 206 12.44 -4.28 -12.70
N PHE A 207 13.20 -3.33 -12.16
CA PHE A 207 13.58 -2.09 -12.81
C PHE A 207 15.09 -1.91 -12.72
N GLU A 208 15.68 -1.34 -13.76
CA GLU A 208 17.13 -1.15 -13.83
C GLU A 208 17.61 0.04 -13.00
N HIS A 209 16.78 1.08 -12.89
CA HIS A 209 17.08 2.30 -12.18
C HIS A 209 15.79 3.04 -11.79
N PHE A 210 15.90 3.92 -10.79
CA PHE A 210 14.88 4.90 -10.45
C PHE A 210 15.52 6.22 -10.05
N THR A 211 14.84 7.30 -10.42
CA THR A 211 15.19 8.65 -9.99
C THR A 211 13.96 9.32 -9.38
N LEU A 212 14.14 9.99 -8.24
CA LEU A 212 13.13 10.79 -7.56
C LEU A 212 13.74 12.13 -7.15
N SER A 213 13.07 13.22 -7.53
CA SER A 213 13.26 14.54 -6.91
C SER A 213 12.00 14.88 -6.10
N TYR A 214 12.18 15.22 -4.83
CA TYR A 214 11.11 15.58 -3.91
C TYR A 214 11.39 16.96 -3.30
N MET A 215 10.57 17.94 -3.66
CA MET A 215 10.63 19.27 -3.07
C MET A 215 9.96 19.29 -1.70
N SER A 216 10.79 19.31 -0.66
CA SER A 216 10.34 19.52 0.72
C SER A 216 10.41 21.01 1.11
N GLN A 217 9.86 21.35 2.28
CA GLN A 217 10.01 22.69 2.87
C GLN A 217 11.48 23.07 3.18
N TYR A 218 12.39 22.10 3.17
CA TYR A 218 13.82 22.28 3.44
C TYR A 218 14.64 22.40 2.15
N GLY A 219 14.04 22.18 0.99
CA GLY A 219 14.73 22.08 -0.30
C GLY A 219 14.50 20.74 -0.99
N GLU A 220 15.22 20.56 -2.10
CA GLU A 220 15.16 19.36 -2.92
C GLU A 220 15.89 18.19 -2.25
N LEU A 221 15.18 17.07 -2.08
CA LEU A 221 15.75 15.77 -1.80
C LEU A 221 15.78 14.96 -3.11
N TYR A 222 16.96 14.46 -3.48
CA TYR A 222 17.15 13.69 -4.70
C TYR A 222 17.64 12.27 -4.36
N ILE A 223 17.08 11.28 -5.06
CA ILE A 223 17.46 9.87 -4.98
C ILE A 223 17.63 9.35 -6.41
N ASP A 224 18.78 8.77 -6.73
CA ASP A 224 19.03 8.04 -7.96
C ASP A 224 19.68 6.71 -7.62
N TRP A 225 18.96 5.60 -7.79
CA TRP A 225 19.51 4.27 -7.55
C TRP A 225 19.52 3.44 -8.83
N LYS A 226 20.53 2.59 -8.96
CA LYS A 226 20.71 1.64 -10.08
C LYS A 226 20.87 0.24 -9.54
N ARG A 227 20.15 -0.71 -10.14
CA ARG A 227 20.20 -2.13 -9.75
C ARG A 227 21.59 -2.74 -9.93
N LEU A 228 22.27 -2.39 -11.03
CA LEU A 228 23.60 -2.92 -11.31
C LEU A 228 24.59 -2.43 -10.26
N ASN A 229 25.22 -3.37 -9.55
CA ASN A 229 26.09 -3.12 -8.39
C ASN A 229 25.40 -2.41 -7.21
N SER A 230 24.07 -2.31 -7.22
CA SER A 230 23.24 -1.65 -6.21
C SER A 230 23.76 -0.27 -5.77
N LYS A 231 24.04 0.57 -6.76
CA LYS A 231 24.56 1.92 -6.53
C LYS A 231 23.44 2.88 -6.18
N ILE A 232 23.73 3.84 -5.31
CA ILE A 232 22.78 4.91 -4.98
C ILE A 232 23.48 6.26 -4.83
N LYS A 233 22.88 7.29 -5.42
CA LYS A 233 23.22 8.69 -5.28
C LYS A 233 22.13 9.43 -4.53
N LEU A 234 22.53 10.26 -3.58
CA LEU A 234 21.62 11.02 -2.73
C LEU A 234 22.03 12.49 -2.70
N LYS A 235 21.04 13.39 -2.72
CA LYS A 235 21.19 14.80 -2.33
C LYS A 235 20.21 15.08 -1.20
N ILE A 236 20.72 15.47 -0.04
CA ILE A 236 19.94 15.74 1.16
C ILE A 236 20.04 17.23 1.48
N PRO A 237 18.93 17.98 1.53
CA PRO A 237 18.97 19.41 1.79
C PRO A 237 19.24 19.71 3.28
N VAL A 238 19.68 20.94 3.56
CA VAL A 238 19.93 21.42 4.93
C VAL A 238 18.65 21.32 5.78
N GLY A 239 18.76 20.85 7.02
CA GLY A 239 17.61 20.66 7.93
C GLY A 239 16.88 19.32 7.77
N VAL A 240 17.39 18.44 6.91
CA VAL A 240 16.93 17.05 6.75
C VAL A 240 18.00 16.08 7.23
N ARG A 241 17.57 15.02 7.92
CA ARG A 241 18.35 13.81 8.16
C ARG A 241 17.71 12.63 7.44
N ALA A 242 18.54 11.77 6.87
CA ALA A 242 18.08 10.54 6.25
C ALA A 242 18.76 9.34 6.91
N ILE A 243 17.97 8.30 7.17
CA ILE A 243 18.45 6.97 7.50
C ILE A 243 18.52 6.20 6.18
N LEU A 244 19.73 5.86 5.74
CA LEU A 244 19.94 5.01 4.58
C LEU A 244 20.12 3.57 5.04
N ARG A 245 19.29 2.65 4.55
CA ARG A 245 19.41 1.21 4.78
C ARG A 245 19.89 0.51 3.51
N LEU A 246 21.06 -0.10 3.60
CA LEU A 246 21.68 -0.88 2.52
C LEU A 246 22.24 -2.18 3.10
N TYR A 247 21.88 -3.33 2.54
CA TYR A 247 22.49 -4.63 2.88
C TYR A 247 22.60 -4.91 4.39
N ASN A 248 21.53 -4.66 5.15
CA ASN A 248 21.48 -4.79 6.61
C ASN A 248 22.40 -3.84 7.40
N LYS A 249 22.94 -2.80 6.75
CA LYS A 249 23.61 -1.67 7.40
C LYS A 249 22.69 -0.47 7.42
N GLU A 250 22.78 0.29 8.49
CA GLU A 250 22.07 1.56 8.66
C GLU A 250 23.10 2.69 8.75
N LEU A 251 22.93 3.71 7.92
CA LEU A 251 23.77 4.91 7.90
C LEU A 251 22.90 6.13 8.18
N ILE A 252 23.32 6.96 9.14
CA ILE A 252 22.66 8.24 9.42
C ILE A 252 23.38 9.32 8.65
N LEU A 253 22.67 9.97 7.73
CA LEU A 253 23.20 10.99 6.84
C LEU A 253 22.62 12.36 7.19
N GLY A 254 23.50 13.36 7.24
CA GLY A 254 23.11 14.77 7.29
C GLY A 254 22.87 15.33 5.89
N SER A 255 22.77 16.65 5.78
CA SER A 255 22.72 17.32 4.47
C SER A 255 24.01 17.13 3.69
N GLY A 256 23.90 17.00 2.37
CA GLY A 256 25.05 16.81 1.49
C GLY A 256 24.71 15.97 0.28
N GLU A 257 25.72 15.69 -0.53
CA GLU A 257 25.67 14.77 -1.65
C GLU A 257 26.46 13.51 -1.31
N TYR A 258 25.90 12.34 -1.62
CA TYR A 258 26.48 11.05 -1.27
C TYR A 258 26.36 10.09 -2.46
N GLU A 259 27.34 9.19 -2.59
CA GLU A 259 27.31 8.06 -3.52
C GLU A 259 27.80 6.80 -2.78
N PHE A 260 27.03 5.71 -2.89
CA PHE A 260 27.31 4.40 -2.30
C PHE A 260 27.26 3.31 -3.38
#